data_AF-A0AB36HNG5-F1
#
_entry.id   AF-A0AB36HNG5-F1
#
_cell.length_a   1.000
_cell.length_b   1.000
_cell.length_c   1.000
_cell.angle_alpha   90.00
_cell.angle_beta   90.00
_cell.angle_gamma   90.00
#
_symmetry.space_group_name_H-M   'P 1'
#
loop_
_entity.id
_entity.type
_entity.pdbx_description
1 polymer ?
#
loop_
_entity_poly.entity_id
_entity_poly.type
_entity_poly.pdbx_seq_one_letter_code
_entity_poly.pdbx_strand_id
1 'polypeptide(L)'
;MPVCKCGKNPQVKEGFNTSGCNLGAVYTDRDPIMSQISTGRPDVSHVLFWGSSADLLNRILGDTRYMEQDRAVELILIELISSRICHDLVGPVGAVNAGAELMGEAGVADDEALALMRKSGLEAARRLQLFRLAFGRAGNSVDTKSMRDAVAQSFEAEGKVTLLWDQTGIGIDPAHGRLVLNMVMLAREALPFGGDIVVTCESGGRISVNATGKRAAFRPDVENVMKNEVAPEQLDPRTVHGFFLRNLAHRTGGALSVLQEDGNVALIYD
;
A
#
# COMPACT_ATOMS: atom_id res chain seq x y z
N MET A 1 -34.60 12.06 -25.87
CA MET A 1 -34.75 12.27 -27.33
C MET A 1 -34.43 13.74 -27.61
N PRO A 2 -33.68 14.10 -28.67
CA PRO A 2 -33.68 13.45 -29.97
C PRO A 2 -32.42 12.64 -30.27
N VAL A 3 -32.64 11.71 -31.19
CA VAL A 3 -31.73 10.74 -31.77
C VAL A 3 -31.51 11.23 -33.20
N CYS A 4 -30.27 11.24 -33.68
CA CYS A 4 -30.01 11.31 -35.11
C CYS A 4 -29.24 10.07 -35.52
N LYS A 5 -29.91 9.21 -36.30
CA LYS A 5 -29.36 8.02 -36.95
C LYS A 5 -28.95 8.38 -38.38
N CYS A 6 -27.70 8.14 -38.73
CA CYS A 6 -27.31 7.54 -40.01
C CYS A 6 -26.11 6.64 -39.66
N GLY A 7 -25.84 5.46 -40.22
CA GLY A 7 -26.40 4.61 -41.27
C GLY A 7 -25.32 3.55 -41.46
N LYS A 8 -25.63 2.26 -41.31
CA LYS A 8 -24.71 1.12 -41.56
C LYS A 8 -24.31 1.13 -43.05
N ASN A 9 -23.14 0.69 -43.53
CA ASN A 9 -22.41 -0.58 -43.35
C ASN A 9 -21.18 -0.55 -44.34
N PRO A 10 -20.44 -1.64 -44.64
CA PRO A 10 -19.47 -2.45 -43.87
C PRO A 10 -18.06 -2.52 -44.57
N GLN A 11 -17.11 -3.28 -43.99
CA GLN A 11 -15.78 -3.65 -44.52
C GLN A 11 -14.76 -2.48 -44.42
N VAL A 12 -13.67 -2.55 -43.65
CA VAL A 12 -12.45 -3.34 -43.89
C VAL A 12 -11.64 -3.43 -42.59
N LYS A 13 -10.95 -4.56 -42.40
CA LYS A 13 -10.03 -4.89 -41.28
C LYS A 13 -8.70 -4.12 -41.37
N GLU A 14 -7.87 -4.31 -40.34
CA GLU A 14 -6.49 -3.79 -40.13
C GLU A 14 -6.47 -2.43 -39.41
N GLY A 15 -5.66 -2.18 -38.39
CA GLY A 15 -4.54 -2.90 -37.80
C GLY A 15 -4.03 -2.07 -36.63
N PHE A 16 -3.27 -2.69 -35.73
CA PHE A 16 -2.49 -2.01 -34.70
C PHE A 16 -1.60 -0.92 -35.32
N ASN A 17 -1.64 0.31 -34.81
CA ASN A 17 -0.49 1.19 -34.89
C ASN A 17 -0.35 2.08 -33.64
N THR A 18 0.83 1.97 -33.05
CA THR A 18 1.41 2.77 -31.97
C THR A 18 2.03 4.03 -32.55
N SER A 19 1.52 5.23 -32.21
CA SER A 19 2.30 6.48 -32.10
C SER A 19 1.39 7.70 -32.13
N GLY A 20 1.61 8.65 -31.21
CA GLY A 20 1.23 10.05 -31.43
C GLY A 20 0.44 10.72 -30.31
N CYS A 21 1.10 11.04 -29.19
CA CYS A 21 0.73 12.20 -28.37
C CYS A 21 1.74 13.31 -28.67
N ASN A 22 1.26 14.33 -29.38
CA ASN A 22 1.98 15.53 -29.76
C ASN A 22 1.59 16.63 -28.77
N LEU A 23 2.54 17.18 -28.01
CA LEU A 23 2.37 18.42 -27.24
C LEU A 23 3.57 19.31 -27.56
N GLY A 24 3.30 20.34 -28.36
CA GLY A 24 4.27 21.35 -28.74
C GLY A 24 4.51 22.36 -27.62
N ALA A 25 5.75 22.81 -27.51
CA ALA A 25 6.11 24.09 -26.92
C ALA A 25 7.06 24.81 -27.88
N VAL A 26 6.68 26.03 -28.24
CA VAL A 26 7.32 26.89 -29.23
C VAL A 26 8.51 27.61 -28.60
N TYR A 27 9.64 27.60 -29.31
CA TYR A 27 10.86 28.36 -29.02
C TYR A 27 10.79 29.71 -29.73
N THR A 28 11.05 30.82 -29.04
CA THR A 28 11.41 32.08 -29.71
C THR A 28 12.51 32.79 -28.93
N ASP A 29 13.70 32.79 -29.52
CA ASP A 29 14.83 33.67 -29.21
C ASP A 29 14.59 35.09 -29.76
N ARG A 30 15.03 36.11 -29.01
CA ARG A 30 15.66 37.36 -29.50
C ARG A 30 16.05 38.27 -28.30
N ASP A 31 17.36 38.36 -28.04
CA ASP A 31 18.08 39.43 -27.32
C ASP A 31 18.12 40.76 -28.15
N PRO A 32 18.69 41.93 -27.74
CA PRO A 32 19.55 42.24 -26.56
C PRO A 32 19.33 43.62 -25.87
N ILE A 33 19.69 43.77 -24.58
CA ILE A 33 20.26 45.03 -24.02
C ILE A 33 21.30 44.69 -22.93
N MET A 34 22.53 45.14 -23.16
CA MET A 34 23.65 45.22 -22.22
C MET A 34 23.36 46.19 -21.06
N SER A 35 23.68 45.83 -19.82
CA SER A 35 24.79 46.46 -19.07
C SER A 35 24.86 46.01 -17.59
N GLN A 36 26.10 45.71 -17.18
CA GLN A 36 26.63 45.66 -15.81
C GLN A 36 26.20 44.50 -14.88
N ILE A 37 26.93 43.38 -14.95
CA ILE A 37 27.20 42.55 -13.77
C ILE A 37 28.71 42.30 -13.68
N SER A 38 29.25 42.74 -12.55
CA SER A 38 30.61 42.56 -12.07
C SER A 38 31.08 41.10 -12.18
N THR A 39 32.31 40.94 -12.65
CA THR A 39 33.08 39.70 -12.64
C THR A 39 33.32 39.22 -11.21
N GLY A 40 32.51 38.28 -10.73
CA GLY A 40 32.77 37.51 -9.52
C GLY A 40 32.87 36.03 -9.85
N ARG A 41 34.09 35.53 -10.09
CA ARG A 41 34.37 34.09 -9.99
C ARG A 41 34.10 33.66 -8.54
N PRO A 42 33.46 32.52 -8.25
CA PRO A 42 33.51 31.98 -6.91
C PRO A 42 34.97 31.58 -6.64
N ASP A 43 35.58 32.29 -5.69
CA ASP A 43 36.89 31.98 -5.14
C ASP A 43 36.79 30.63 -4.42
N VAL A 44 37.49 29.62 -4.95
CA VAL A 44 37.61 28.28 -4.36
C VAL A 44 38.78 28.19 -3.36
N SER A 45 39.34 29.32 -2.93
CA SER A 45 40.29 29.33 -1.82
C SER A 45 39.55 29.56 -0.50
N HIS A 46 39.72 28.61 0.43
CA HIS A 46 39.16 28.57 1.80
C HIS A 46 37.82 27.84 2.01
N VAL A 47 37.77 26.56 1.63
CA VAL A 47 37.14 25.56 2.52
C VAL A 47 38.26 24.77 3.19
N LEU A 48 38.71 25.24 4.35
CA LEU A 48 39.69 24.54 5.19
C LEU A 48 38.98 23.36 5.88
N PHE A 49 39.01 22.19 5.24
CA PHE A 49 38.70 20.91 5.85
C PHE A 49 39.88 20.48 6.74
N TRP A 50 39.79 20.67 8.05
CA TRP A 50 40.67 20.00 9.01
C TRP A 50 40.01 18.69 9.44
N GLY A 51 40.38 17.61 8.74
CA GLY A 51 40.17 16.24 9.17
C GLY A 51 41.35 15.42 8.64
N SER A 52 41.91 14.53 9.47
CA SER A 52 42.94 13.59 9.04
C SER A 52 42.44 12.77 7.84
N SER A 53 43.32 12.19 7.01
CA SER A 53 42.89 11.17 6.02
C SER A 53 42.05 10.07 6.67
N ALA A 54 42.28 9.79 7.97
CA ALA A 54 41.46 8.90 8.78
C ALA A 54 40.01 9.40 9.00
N ASP A 55 39.77 10.70 9.11
CA ASP A 55 38.43 11.29 9.30
C ASP A 55 37.61 11.27 8.00
N LEU A 56 38.28 11.51 6.87
CA LEU A 56 37.65 11.42 5.56
C LEU A 56 37.33 9.97 5.20
N LEU A 57 38.24 9.04 5.51
CA LEU A 57 37.99 7.60 5.42
C LEU A 57 36.88 7.18 6.40
N ASN A 58 36.86 7.64 7.64
CA ASN A 58 35.79 7.30 8.59
C ASN A 58 34.43 7.85 8.17
N ARG A 59 34.37 9.02 7.52
CA ARG A 59 33.14 9.58 6.94
C ARG A 59 32.68 8.80 5.71
N ILE A 60 33.58 8.50 4.77
CA ILE A 60 33.25 7.68 3.59
C ILE A 60 32.84 6.27 4.00
N LEU A 61 33.59 5.64 4.91
CA LEU A 61 33.23 4.34 5.49
C LEU A 61 31.98 4.43 6.38
N GLY A 62 31.70 5.58 6.98
CA GLY A 62 30.48 5.87 7.70
C GLY A 62 29.29 5.88 6.75
N ASP A 63 29.30 6.74 5.74
CA ASP A 63 28.27 6.84 4.69
C ASP A 63 28.09 5.51 3.96
N THR A 64 29.17 4.79 3.66
CA THR A 64 29.09 3.46 3.03
C THR A 64 28.42 2.45 3.95
N ARG A 65 28.76 2.44 5.25
CA ARG A 65 28.09 1.57 6.26
C ARG A 65 26.63 1.94 6.47
N TYR A 66 26.28 3.22 6.48
CA TYR A 66 24.89 3.68 6.53
C TYR A 66 24.10 3.24 5.29
N MET A 67 24.65 3.43 4.09
CA MET A 67 24.03 2.96 2.85
C MET A 67 23.90 1.43 2.77
N GLU A 68 24.84 0.68 3.33
CA GLU A 68 24.81 -0.78 3.36
C GLU A 68 23.78 -1.30 4.38
N GLN A 69 23.63 -0.62 5.52
CA GLN A 69 22.60 -0.91 6.51
C GLN A 69 21.19 -0.57 6.00
N ASP A 70 21.02 0.55 5.30
CA ASP A 70 19.74 0.92 4.67
C ASP A 70 19.30 -0.12 3.62
N ARG A 71 20.24 -0.61 2.78
CA ARG A 71 19.96 -1.67 1.80
C ARG A 71 19.62 -3.01 2.45
N ALA A 72 20.27 -3.35 3.57
CA ALA A 72 19.94 -4.57 4.31
C ALA A 72 18.49 -4.52 4.82
N VAL A 73 18.07 -3.37 5.35
CA VAL A 73 16.67 -3.16 5.78
C VAL A 73 15.71 -3.25 4.59
N GLU A 74 16.04 -2.65 3.46
CA GLU A 74 15.21 -2.76 2.24
C GLU A 74 15.02 -4.21 1.80
N LEU A 75 16.08 -5.02 1.81
CA LEU A 75 16.00 -6.45 1.47
C LEU A 75 15.15 -7.22 2.48
N ILE A 76 15.33 -7.00 3.78
CA ILE A 76 14.50 -7.62 4.82
C ILE A 76 13.02 -7.27 4.59
N LEU A 77 12.69 -6.02 4.30
CA LEU A 77 11.31 -5.61 4.02
C LEU A 77 10.73 -6.29 2.78
N ILE A 78 11.52 -6.39 1.71
CA ILE A 78 11.10 -7.11 0.49
C ILE A 78 10.82 -8.57 0.82
N GLU A 79 11.74 -9.26 1.50
CA GLU A 79 11.61 -10.66 1.87
C GLU A 79 10.37 -10.91 2.75
N LEU A 80 10.20 -10.11 3.80
CA LEU A 80 9.13 -10.29 4.77
C LEU A 80 7.75 -9.94 4.18
N ILE A 81 7.63 -8.85 3.41
CA ILE A 81 6.37 -8.50 2.72
C ILE A 81 6.04 -9.55 1.64
N SER A 82 7.03 -10.01 0.87
CA SER A 82 6.84 -11.09 -0.10
C SER A 82 6.40 -12.38 0.58
N SER A 83 7.04 -12.77 1.68
CA SER A 83 6.65 -13.93 2.47
C SER A 83 5.20 -13.81 2.97
N ARG A 84 4.81 -12.62 3.42
CA ARG A 84 3.45 -12.37 3.92
C ARG A 84 2.39 -12.45 2.82
N ILE A 85 2.63 -11.80 1.67
CA ILE A 85 1.72 -11.89 0.51
C ILE A 85 1.58 -13.35 0.05
N CYS A 86 2.68 -14.10 -0.03
CA CYS A 86 2.66 -15.51 -0.38
C CYS A 86 1.85 -16.33 0.64
N HIS A 87 2.13 -16.15 1.93
CA HIS A 87 1.41 -16.84 3.01
C HIS A 87 -0.10 -16.64 2.91
N ASP A 88 -0.54 -15.40 2.70
CA ASP A 88 -1.98 -15.07 2.66
C ASP A 88 -2.67 -15.57 1.37
N LEU A 89 -1.92 -15.93 0.33
CA LEU A 89 -2.45 -16.47 -0.92
C LEU A 89 -2.35 -17.99 -1.03
N VAL A 90 -1.42 -18.63 -0.32
CA VAL A 90 -1.22 -20.09 -0.36
C VAL A 90 -2.49 -20.84 0.02
N GLY A 91 -3.22 -20.38 1.04
CA GLY A 91 -4.49 -20.98 1.47
C GLY A 91 -5.54 -21.06 0.36
N PRO A 92 -6.03 -19.91 -0.17
CA PRO A 92 -7.06 -19.92 -1.20
C PRO A 92 -6.57 -20.52 -2.53
N VAL A 93 -5.30 -20.34 -2.92
CA VAL A 93 -4.77 -21.00 -4.13
C VAL A 93 -4.69 -22.51 -3.96
N GLY A 94 -4.26 -23.01 -2.80
CA GLY A 94 -4.22 -24.43 -2.48
C GLY A 94 -5.61 -25.06 -2.51
N ALA A 95 -6.64 -24.35 -2.02
CA ALA A 95 -8.02 -24.83 -2.06
C ALA A 95 -8.60 -24.90 -3.49
N VAL A 96 -8.15 -24.05 -4.42
CA VAL A 96 -8.49 -24.19 -5.85
C VAL A 96 -7.90 -25.48 -6.42
N ASN A 97 -6.63 -25.78 -6.13
CA ASN A 97 -5.99 -27.01 -6.60
C ASN A 97 -6.65 -28.25 -5.99
N ALA A 98 -6.94 -28.22 -4.69
CA ALA A 98 -7.67 -29.30 -4.02
C ALA A 98 -9.04 -29.54 -4.70
N GLY A 99 -9.80 -28.48 -4.99
CA GLY A 99 -11.04 -28.62 -5.75
C GLY A 99 -10.85 -29.23 -7.14
N ALA A 100 -9.77 -28.90 -7.84
CA ALA A 100 -9.46 -29.49 -9.15
C ALA A 100 -9.11 -30.98 -9.06
N GLU A 101 -8.44 -31.41 -7.99
CA GLU A 101 -8.11 -32.81 -7.73
C GLU A 101 -9.36 -33.66 -7.44
N LEU A 102 -10.39 -33.09 -6.81
CA LEU A 102 -11.66 -33.75 -6.52
C LEU A 102 -12.55 -33.97 -7.75
N MET A 103 -12.25 -33.33 -8.89
CA MET A 103 -13.06 -33.45 -10.11
C MET A 103 -13.02 -34.87 -10.67
N GLY A 104 -14.18 -35.48 -10.87
CA GLY A 104 -14.29 -36.87 -11.32
C GLY A 104 -13.89 -37.92 -10.28
N GLU A 105 -13.62 -37.53 -9.03
CA GLU A 105 -13.36 -38.47 -7.95
C GLU A 105 -14.66 -39.19 -7.53
N ALA A 106 -14.58 -40.51 -7.38
CA ALA A 106 -15.74 -41.32 -7.03
C ALA A 106 -16.25 -40.94 -5.63
N GLY A 107 -17.49 -40.45 -5.56
CA GLY A 107 -18.14 -40.08 -4.28
C GLY A 107 -18.14 -38.59 -3.98
N VAL A 108 -17.50 -37.76 -4.81
CA VAL A 108 -17.59 -36.30 -4.74
C VAL A 108 -18.43 -35.80 -5.92
N ALA A 109 -19.37 -34.89 -5.66
CA ALA A 109 -20.11 -34.26 -6.74
C ALA A 109 -19.23 -33.18 -7.39
N ASP A 110 -19.08 -33.20 -8.72
CA ASP A 110 -18.33 -32.18 -9.47
C ASP A 110 -18.81 -30.75 -9.14
N ASP A 111 -20.10 -30.56 -8.83
CA ASP A 111 -20.65 -29.27 -8.41
C ASP A 111 -20.05 -28.76 -7.09
N GLU A 112 -19.73 -29.65 -6.15
CA GLU A 112 -19.10 -29.29 -4.87
C GLU A 112 -17.63 -28.90 -5.06
N ALA A 113 -16.91 -29.66 -5.89
CA ALA A 113 -15.54 -29.34 -6.31
C ALA A 113 -15.48 -27.98 -7.04
N LEU A 114 -16.38 -27.75 -7.99
CA LEU A 114 -16.49 -26.47 -8.69
C LEU A 114 -16.86 -25.31 -7.76
N ALA A 115 -17.73 -25.52 -6.78
CA ALA A 115 -18.08 -24.51 -5.79
C ALA A 115 -16.88 -24.12 -4.93
N LEU A 116 -16.08 -25.10 -4.47
CA LEU A 116 -14.83 -24.87 -3.75
C LEU A 116 -13.85 -24.04 -4.59
N MET A 117 -13.59 -24.46 -5.84
CA MET A 117 -12.70 -23.75 -6.75
C MET A 117 -13.14 -22.30 -6.97
N ARG A 118 -14.44 -22.06 -7.23
CA ARG A 118 -14.96 -20.70 -7.46
C ARG A 118 -14.83 -19.83 -6.22
N LYS A 119 -15.20 -20.35 -5.05
CA LYS A 119 -15.11 -19.60 -3.78
C LYS A 119 -13.66 -19.22 -3.49
N SER A 120 -12.75 -20.18 -3.54
CA SER A 120 -11.34 -19.97 -3.21
C SER A 120 -10.61 -19.13 -4.25
N GLY A 121 -10.93 -19.28 -5.54
CA GLY A 121 -10.39 -18.44 -6.61
C GLY A 121 -10.84 -16.98 -6.48
N LEU A 122 -12.11 -16.75 -6.10
CA LEU A 122 -12.61 -15.41 -5.82
C LEU A 122 -11.91 -14.80 -4.59
N GLU A 123 -11.74 -15.57 -3.51
CA GLU A 123 -11.00 -15.12 -2.32
C GLU A 123 -9.56 -14.69 -2.67
N ALA A 124 -8.83 -15.51 -3.42
CA ALA A 124 -7.48 -15.18 -3.89
C ALA A 124 -7.47 -13.88 -4.72
N ALA A 125 -8.40 -13.74 -5.66
CA ALA A 125 -8.49 -12.55 -6.51
C ALA A 125 -8.80 -11.27 -5.72
N ARG A 126 -9.71 -11.34 -4.72
CA ARG A 126 -10.03 -10.19 -3.86
C ARG A 126 -8.85 -9.79 -2.98
N ARG A 127 -8.13 -10.76 -2.39
CA ARG A 127 -6.89 -10.50 -1.62
C ARG A 127 -5.82 -9.85 -2.49
N LEU A 128 -5.57 -10.39 -3.69
CA LEU A 128 -4.62 -9.81 -4.64
C LEU A 128 -4.96 -8.37 -5.01
N GLN A 129 -6.24 -8.08 -5.27
CA GLN A 129 -6.67 -6.72 -5.59
C GLN A 129 -6.44 -5.76 -4.41
N LEU A 130 -6.74 -6.19 -3.17
CA LEU A 130 -6.46 -5.39 -1.99
C LEU A 130 -4.95 -5.17 -1.81
N PHE A 131 -4.12 -6.21 -1.90
CA PHE A 131 -2.66 -6.11 -1.80
C PHE A 131 -2.05 -5.19 -2.87
N ARG A 132 -2.57 -5.22 -4.09
CA ARG A 132 -2.15 -4.33 -5.17
C ARG A 132 -2.34 -2.86 -4.83
N LEU A 133 -3.41 -2.54 -4.10
CA LEU A 133 -3.69 -1.17 -3.65
C LEU A 133 -2.94 -0.83 -2.36
N ALA A 134 -2.91 -1.72 -1.37
CA ALA A 134 -2.29 -1.46 -0.07
C ALA A 134 -0.76 -1.35 -0.17
N PHE A 135 -0.11 -2.32 -0.81
CA PHE A 135 1.35 -2.36 -0.89
C PHE A 135 1.87 -1.67 -2.15
N GLY A 136 1.10 -1.73 -3.25
CA GLY A 136 1.47 -1.16 -4.54
C GLY A 136 1.23 0.35 -4.67
N ARG A 137 1.93 0.99 -5.61
CA ARG A 137 1.81 2.44 -5.88
C ARG A 137 0.41 2.87 -6.34
N ALA A 138 -0.36 1.94 -6.92
CA ALA A 138 -1.72 2.21 -7.41
C ALA A 138 -2.68 2.69 -6.30
N GLY A 139 -2.42 2.32 -5.04
CA GLY A 139 -3.24 2.79 -3.92
C GLY A 139 -3.24 4.30 -3.73
N ASN A 140 -2.18 5.00 -4.18
CA ASN A 140 -2.07 6.46 -4.01
C ASN A 140 -2.82 7.27 -5.08
N SER A 141 -3.65 6.61 -5.89
CA SER A 141 -4.33 7.25 -7.04
C SER A 141 -5.77 6.79 -7.22
N VAL A 142 -6.26 5.92 -6.34
CA VAL A 142 -7.64 5.44 -6.37
C VAL A 142 -8.53 6.32 -5.49
N ASP A 143 -9.81 6.41 -5.86
CA ASP A 143 -10.79 7.14 -5.06
C ASP A 143 -11.21 6.34 -3.81
N THR A 144 -11.85 7.02 -2.85
CA THR A 144 -12.31 6.42 -1.59
C THR A 144 -13.25 5.23 -1.82
N LYS A 145 -14.10 5.31 -2.85
CA LYS A 145 -15.01 4.22 -3.22
C LYS A 145 -14.24 2.96 -3.60
N SER A 146 -13.23 3.07 -4.47
CA SER A 146 -12.41 1.94 -4.89
C SER A 146 -11.61 1.33 -3.74
N MET A 147 -11.12 2.16 -2.80
CA MET A 147 -10.48 1.66 -1.58
C MET A 147 -11.46 0.82 -0.75
N ARG A 148 -12.64 1.40 -0.45
CA ARG A 148 -13.70 0.74 0.32
C ARG A 148 -14.14 -0.58 -0.35
N ASP A 149 -14.39 -0.54 -1.65
CA ASP A 149 -14.89 -1.70 -2.39
C ASP A 149 -13.85 -2.84 -2.38
N ALA A 150 -12.55 -2.52 -2.47
CA ALA A 150 -11.48 -3.53 -2.38
C ALA A 150 -11.40 -4.19 -0.99
N VAL A 151 -11.52 -3.40 0.08
CA VAL A 151 -11.55 -3.94 1.46
C VAL A 151 -12.81 -4.75 1.70
N ALA A 152 -13.98 -4.21 1.34
CA ALA A 152 -15.27 -4.86 1.55
C ALA A 152 -15.31 -6.25 0.89
N GLN A 153 -14.89 -6.33 -0.37
CA GLN A 153 -14.84 -7.61 -1.10
C GLN A 153 -13.83 -8.60 -0.49
N SER A 154 -12.72 -8.11 0.06
CA SER A 154 -11.75 -8.98 0.74
C SER A 154 -12.29 -9.51 2.07
N PHE A 155 -13.01 -8.69 2.84
CA PHE A 155 -13.59 -9.10 4.12
C PHE A 155 -14.82 -10.00 3.95
N GLU A 156 -15.64 -9.75 2.92
CA GLU A 156 -16.76 -10.62 2.54
C GLU A 156 -16.29 -12.05 2.23
N ALA A 157 -15.17 -12.19 1.52
CA ALA A 157 -14.58 -13.49 1.24
C ALA A 157 -14.11 -14.22 2.51
N GLU A 158 -13.71 -13.48 3.56
CA GLU A 158 -13.24 -14.05 4.83
C GLU A 158 -14.38 -14.35 5.82
N GLY A 159 -15.47 -13.56 5.79
CA GLY A 159 -16.72 -13.82 6.51
C GLY A 159 -16.71 -13.53 8.03
N LYS A 160 -15.77 -12.72 8.53
CA LYS A 160 -15.61 -12.48 9.99
C LYS A 160 -15.81 -11.03 10.44
N VAL A 161 -15.74 -10.06 9.53
CA VAL A 161 -15.67 -8.64 9.89
C VAL A 161 -16.64 -7.81 9.07
N THR A 162 -17.37 -6.92 9.74
CA THR A 162 -18.19 -5.89 9.11
C THR A 162 -17.35 -4.65 8.86
N LEU A 163 -17.40 -4.11 7.65
CA LEU A 163 -16.76 -2.85 7.32
C LEU A 163 -17.79 -1.70 7.33
N LEU A 164 -17.55 -0.70 8.16
CA LEU A 164 -18.33 0.52 8.28
C LEU A 164 -17.46 1.69 7.82
N TRP A 165 -17.56 2.05 6.54
CA TRP A 165 -16.75 3.11 5.93
C TRP A 165 -17.66 4.26 5.51
N ASP A 166 -17.20 5.50 5.71
CA ASP A 166 -17.83 6.72 5.18
C ASP A 166 -19.11 7.13 5.92
N GLN A 167 -19.08 7.14 7.26
CA GLN A 167 -20.21 7.65 8.05
C GLN A 167 -20.29 9.19 8.08
N THR A 168 -19.22 9.88 7.65
CA THR A 168 -19.12 11.36 7.70
C THR A 168 -19.37 12.04 6.34
N GLY A 169 -19.34 11.28 5.23
CA GLY A 169 -19.43 11.83 3.87
C GLY A 169 -18.15 12.53 3.39
N ILE A 170 -17.07 12.45 4.17
CA ILE A 170 -15.77 13.06 3.85
C ILE A 170 -14.89 12.00 3.20
N GLY A 171 -14.49 12.26 1.96
CA GLY A 171 -13.57 11.39 1.23
C GLY A 171 -12.16 11.37 1.82
N ILE A 172 -11.45 10.30 1.53
CA ILE A 172 -10.01 10.17 1.79
C ILE A 172 -9.25 10.68 0.57
N ASP A 173 -8.27 11.57 0.80
CA ASP A 173 -7.34 11.99 -0.24
C ASP A 173 -6.63 10.76 -0.85
N PRO A 174 -6.70 10.56 -2.18
CA PRO A 174 -5.99 9.48 -2.85
C PRO A 174 -4.52 9.35 -2.47
N ALA A 175 -3.82 10.45 -2.14
CA ALA A 175 -2.42 10.41 -1.69
C ALA A 175 -2.21 9.54 -0.43
N HIS A 176 -3.23 9.41 0.42
CA HIS A 176 -3.24 8.60 1.64
C HIS A 176 -3.85 7.20 1.44
N GLY A 177 -4.22 6.81 0.21
CA GLY A 177 -4.93 5.54 -0.02
C GLY A 177 -4.16 4.31 0.46
N ARG A 178 -2.85 4.22 0.22
CA ARG A 178 -2.03 3.12 0.78
C ARG A 178 -2.05 3.13 2.30
N LEU A 179 -1.95 4.31 2.91
CA LEU A 179 -1.93 4.44 4.37
C LEU A 179 -3.21 3.89 4.98
N VAL A 180 -4.38 4.36 4.50
CA VAL A 180 -5.67 3.91 5.04
C VAL A 180 -5.90 2.43 4.79
N LEU A 181 -5.57 1.92 3.61
CA LEU A 181 -5.71 0.49 3.32
C LEU A 181 -4.88 -0.37 4.28
N ASN A 182 -3.65 0.04 4.61
CA ASN A 182 -2.82 -0.67 5.58
C ASN A 182 -3.33 -0.49 7.02
N MET A 183 -3.88 0.68 7.39
CA MET A 183 -4.54 0.85 8.69
C MET A 183 -5.71 -0.12 8.84
N VAL A 184 -6.55 -0.25 7.82
CA VAL A 184 -7.71 -1.17 7.83
C VAL A 184 -7.28 -2.63 7.86
N MET A 185 -6.25 -3.00 7.09
CA MET A 185 -5.70 -4.35 7.12
C MET A 185 -5.09 -4.69 8.49
N LEU A 186 -4.37 -3.75 9.12
CA LEU A 186 -3.77 -3.98 10.43
C LEU A 186 -4.87 -4.05 11.51
N ALA A 187 -5.87 -3.17 11.46
CA ALA A 187 -7.04 -3.22 12.34
C ALA A 187 -7.79 -4.56 12.24
N ARG A 188 -7.85 -5.17 11.04
CA ARG A 188 -8.39 -6.53 10.85
C ARG A 188 -7.61 -7.58 11.63
N GLU A 189 -6.28 -7.49 11.71
CA GLU A 189 -5.47 -8.44 12.48
C GLU A 189 -5.75 -8.36 13.99
N ALA A 190 -6.18 -7.20 14.48
CA ALA A 190 -6.58 -7.06 15.87
C ALA A 190 -7.87 -7.81 16.22
N LEU A 191 -8.62 -8.35 15.24
CA LEU A 191 -9.94 -8.98 15.43
C LEU A 191 -9.90 -10.51 15.23
N PRO A 192 -9.24 -11.31 16.07
CA PRO A 192 -9.13 -12.76 15.86
C PRO A 192 -10.49 -13.49 15.82
N PHE A 193 -11.50 -12.94 16.51
CA PHE A 193 -12.86 -13.48 16.58
C PHE A 193 -13.88 -12.71 15.73
N GLY A 194 -13.39 -11.86 14.82
CA GLY A 194 -14.26 -10.97 14.06
C GLY A 194 -14.73 -9.76 14.87
N GLY A 195 -15.63 -8.98 14.28
CA GLY A 195 -16.11 -7.72 14.84
C GLY A 195 -16.37 -6.68 13.76
N ASP A 196 -16.32 -5.41 14.15
CA ASP A 196 -16.60 -4.29 13.27
C ASP A 196 -15.35 -3.43 13.10
N ILE A 197 -15.10 -2.98 11.88
CA ILE A 197 -14.10 -1.96 11.57
C ILE A 197 -14.81 -0.71 11.06
N VAL A 198 -14.62 0.40 11.77
CA VAL A 198 -15.15 1.71 11.42
C VAL A 198 -14.03 2.57 10.87
N VAL A 199 -14.20 3.11 9.67
CA VAL A 199 -13.26 4.05 9.04
C VAL A 199 -13.90 5.42 8.96
N THR A 200 -13.27 6.41 9.60
CA THR A 200 -13.71 7.81 9.59
C THR A 200 -12.63 8.74 9.06
N CYS A 201 -13.08 9.79 8.38
CA CYS A 201 -12.26 10.92 7.95
C CYS A 201 -12.97 12.19 8.46
N GLU A 202 -12.22 13.07 9.13
CA GLU A 202 -12.73 14.32 9.71
C GLU A 202 -12.37 15.54 8.84
N SER A 203 -13.09 16.64 9.06
CA SER A 203 -12.79 17.94 8.45
C SER A 203 -11.46 18.47 9.01
N GLY A 204 -10.37 18.15 8.33
CA GLY A 204 -9.00 18.39 8.80
C GLY A 204 -8.00 17.36 8.30
N GLY A 205 -8.47 16.25 7.72
CA GLY A 205 -7.60 15.20 7.17
C GLY A 205 -7.19 14.14 8.20
N ARG A 206 -7.60 14.29 9.46
CA ARG A 206 -7.49 13.24 10.48
C ARG A 206 -8.29 12.03 10.04
N ILE A 207 -7.63 10.88 10.03
CA ILE A 207 -8.22 9.59 9.65
C ILE A 207 -8.16 8.66 10.85
N SER A 208 -9.26 8.00 11.17
CA SER A 208 -9.29 6.97 12.20
C SER A 208 -9.84 5.65 11.66
N VAL A 209 -9.23 4.55 12.12
CA VAL A 209 -9.69 3.19 11.87
C VAL A 209 -9.86 2.52 13.21
N ASN A 210 -11.11 2.26 13.58
CA ASN A 210 -11.48 1.67 14.85
C ASN A 210 -11.97 0.23 14.68
N ALA A 211 -11.29 -0.72 15.31
CA ALA A 211 -11.66 -2.13 15.35
C ALA A 211 -12.27 -2.46 16.71
N THR A 212 -13.52 -2.94 16.72
CA THR A 212 -14.22 -3.37 17.94
C THR A 212 -14.62 -4.84 17.81
N GLY A 213 -14.32 -5.64 18.83
CA GLY A 213 -14.69 -7.05 18.82
C GLY A 213 -14.24 -7.82 20.05
N LYS A 214 -14.65 -9.09 20.12
CA LYS A 214 -14.29 -9.97 21.24
C LYS A 214 -12.78 -10.19 21.27
N ARG A 215 -12.13 -9.76 22.35
CA ARG A 215 -10.67 -9.81 22.52
C ARG A 215 -9.94 -9.09 21.38
N ALA A 216 -10.45 -7.94 20.95
CA ALA A 216 -9.73 -7.10 20.01
C ALA A 216 -8.46 -6.58 20.69
N ALA A 217 -7.29 -6.88 20.12
CA ALA A 217 -6.00 -6.44 20.60
C ALA A 217 -4.93 -6.70 19.55
N PHE A 218 -3.92 -5.85 19.48
CA PHE A 218 -2.67 -6.20 18.83
C PHE A 218 -1.87 -7.16 19.71
N ARG A 219 -1.11 -8.02 19.04
CA ARG A 219 -0.08 -8.79 19.74
C ARG A 219 1.01 -7.84 20.25
N PRO A 220 1.66 -8.15 21.38
CA PRO A 220 2.72 -7.29 21.94
C PRO A 220 3.87 -7.03 20.97
N ASP A 221 4.23 -8.00 20.14
CA ASP A 221 5.30 -7.88 19.13
C ASP A 221 4.97 -6.83 18.04
N VAL A 222 3.72 -6.83 17.55
CA VAL A 222 3.22 -5.81 16.61
C VAL A 222 3.17 -4.44 17.28
N GLU A 223 2.68 -4.37 18.51
CA GLU A 223 2.60 -3.11 19.26
C GLU A 223 3.98 -2.47 19.48
N ASN A 224 4.98 -3.26 19.88
CA ASN A 224 6.36 -2.79 20.07
C ASN A 224 6.95 -2.24 18.76
N VAL A 225 6.65 -2.88 17.63
CA VAL A 225 7.05 -2.35 16.31
C VAL A 225 6.37 -1.00 16.00
N MET A 226 5.07 -0.86 16.32
CA MET A 226 4.34 0.39 16.14
C MET A 226 4.88 1.52 17.04
N LYS A 227 5.39 1.17 18.23
CA LYS A 227 6.07 2.09 19.15
C LYS A 227 7.54 2.39 18.78
N ASN A 228 8.05 1.82 17.69
CA ASN A 228 9.45 1.94 17.26
C ASN A 228 10.45 1.37 18.30
N GLU A 229 10.08 0.30 19.00
CA GLU A 229 10.89 -0.36 20.04
C GLU A 229 11.62 -1.61 19.52
N VAL A 230 11.48 -1.93 18.23
CA VAL A 230 12.04 -3.13 17.60
C VAL A 230 12.94 -2.72 16.44
N ALA A 231 14.15 -3.26 16.42
CA ALA A 231 15.10 -3.00 15.34
C ALA A 231 14.66 -3.70 14.05
N PRO A 232 14.92 -3.12 12.86
CA PRO A 232 14.54 -3.74 11.58
C PRO A 232 15.04 -5.18 11.39
N GLU A 233 16.22 -5.51 11.93
CA GLU A 233 16.84 -6.83 11.83
C GLU A 233 16.09 -7.91 12.66
N GLN A 234 15.21 -7.49 13.56
CA GLN A 234 14.40 -8.34 14.41
C GLN A 234 12.97 -8.52 13.87
N LEU A 235 12.65 -7.93 12.72
CA LEU A 235 11.35 -8.08 12.08
C LEU A 235 11.13 -9.52 11.63
N ASP A 236 9.87 -9.93 11.65
CA ASP A 236 9.42 -11.22 11.14
C ASP A 236 8.18 -11.03 10.24
N PRO A 237 7.67 -12.08 9.57
CA PRO A 237 6.51 -11.96 8.69
C PRO A 237 5.24 -11.47 9.41
N ARG A 238 5.13 -11.59 10.73
CA ARG A 238 3.98 -11.13 11.51
C ARG A 238 4.09 -9.64 11.82
N THR A 239 5.29 -9.16 12.15
CA THR A 239 5.50 -7.78 12.60
C THR A 239 5.79 -6.80 11.47
N VAL A 240 6.23 -7.28 10.30
CA VAL A 240 6.59 -6.43 9.15
C VAL A 240 5.47 -5.48 8.71
N HIS A 241 4.20 -5.88 8.83
CA HIS A 241 3.09 -5.04 8.39
C HIS A 241 2.92 -3.80 9.26
N GLY A 242 3.06 -3.94 10.59
CA GLY A 242 3.09 -2.80 11.50
C GLY A 242 4.26 -1.87 11.21
N PHE A 243 5.44 -2.44 10.96
CA PHE A 243 6.63 -1.66 10.60
C PHE A 243 6.40 -0.86 9.31
N PHE A 244 5.84 -1.52 8.28
CA PHE A 244 5.52 -0.90 7.00
C PHE A 244 4.51 0.24 7.17
N LEU A 245 3.43 0.03 7.92
CA LEU A 245 2.41 1.04 8.16
C LEU A 245 2.98 2.27 8.89
N ARG A 246 3.77 2.06 9.95
CA ARG A 246 4.43 3.15 10.69
C ARG A 246 5.34 3.98 9.78
N ASN A 247 6.17 3.32 8.97
CA ASN A 247 7.07 4.02 8.03
C ASN A 247 6.28 4.73 6.93
N LEU A 248 5.16 4.18 6.49
CA LEU A 248 4.28 4.83 5.51
C LEU A 248 3.69 6.13 6.08
N ALA A 249 3.23 6.13 7.34
CA ALA A 249 2.75 7.33 8.03
C ALA A 249 3.83 8.41 8.16
N HIS A 250 5.05 8.03 8.55
CA HIS A 250 6.18 8.96 8.62
C HIS A 250 6.50 9.58 7.25
N ARG A 251 6.43 8.79 6.17
CA ARG A 251 6.70 9.28 4.81
C ARG A 251 5.65 10.25 4.28
N THR A 252 4.41 10.14 4.72
CA THR A 252 3.34 11.08 4.36
C THR A 252 3.34 12.33 5.24
N GLY A 253 4.23 12.40 6.24
CA GLY A 253 4.46 13.58 7.08
C GLY A 253 3.53 13.69 8.29
N GLY A 254 2.65 12.71 8.50
CA GLY A 254 1.73 12.69 9.63
C GLY A 254 2.18 11.82 10.80
N ALA A 255 1.41 11.86 11.88
CA ALA A 255 1.64 11.07 13.08
C ALA A 255 0.63 9.93 13.17
N LEU A 256 1.10 8.69 13.31
CA LEU A 256 0.24 7.53 13.55
C LEU A 256 0.31 7.15 15.03
N SER A 257 -0.85 7.08 15.66
CA SER A 257 -1.01 6.62 17.05
C SER A 257 -1.91 5.40 17.13
N VAL A 258 -1.68 4.60 18.17
CA VAL A 258 -2.45 3.39 18.47
C VAL A 258 -3.03 3.54 19.86
N LEU A 259 -4.35 3.38 19.99
CA LEU A 259 -5.04 3.27 21.27
C LEU A 259 -5.64 1.87 21.37
N GLN A 260 -5.48 1.22 22.52
CA GLN A 260 -6.05 -0.10 22.78
C GLN A 260 -6.69 -0.08 24.15
N GLU A 261 -7.97 -0.45 24.19
CA GLU A 261 -8.77 -0.62 25.41
C GLU A 261 -9.55 -1.94 25.28
N ASP A 262 -10.14 -2.45 26.37
CA ASP A 262 -10.76 -3.78 26.40
C ASP A 262 -11.74 -4.04 25.24
N GLY A 263 -11.28 -4.80 24.22
CA GLY A 263 -12.10 -5.14 23.05
C GLY A 263 -12.18 -4.04 21.98
N ASN A 264 -11.33 -3.02 22.05
CA ASN A 264 -11.25 -1.92 21.10
C ASN A 264 -9.79 -1.58 20.74
N VAL A 265 -9.53 -1.39 19.44
CA VAL A 265 -8.24 -0.94 18.92
C VAL A 265 -8.48 0.18 17.91
N ALA A 266 -7.94 1.37 18.16
CA ALA A 266 -8.02 2.50 17.27
C ALA A 266 -6.63 2.86 16.70
N LEU A 267 -6.54 2.98 15.39
CA LEU A 267 -5.42 3.57 14.66
C LEU A 267 -5.83 4.98 14.24
N ILE A 268 -5.07 5.99 14.64
CA ILE A 268 -5.38 7.41 14.38
C ILE A 268 -4.20 8.05 13.66
N TYR A 269 -4.46 8.62 12.48
CA TYR A 269 -3.48 9.35 11.68
C TYR A 269 -3.85 10.84 11.66
N ASP A 270 -2.89 11.67 12.08
CA ASP A 270 -2.93 13.14 12.14
C ASP A 270 -2.07 13.78 11.05
#